data_AF-A0A096DGF2-F1
#
_entry.id   AF-A0A096DGF2-F1
#
_cell.length_a   1.000
_cell.length_b   1.000
_cell.length_c   1.000
_cell.angle_alpha   90.00
_cell.angle_beta   90.00
_cell.angle_gamma   90.00
#
_symmetry.space_group_name_H-M   'P 1'
#
loop_
_entity.id
_entity.type
_entity.pdbx_description
1 polymer ?
#
loop_
_entity_poly.entity_id
_entity_poly.type
_entity_poly.pdbx_seq_one_letter_code
_entity_poly.pdbx_strand_id
1 'polypeptide(L)'
;MTNREAYVFGWVFGRLNAAAYPQEIGGDFTLAAQRPYTASARVVSDAHRLGLLKGDLDRQIGEALCEITSIDPPMEGGSEKFQPLEIQGAWQMGYFAGKGTRPLASAEFDIAAARKAKNLTQAQLADAMGVDQAVVSRWESGKVSPNAGNLAKLKELLG
;
A
#
# COMPACT_ATOMS: atom_id res chain seq x y z
N MET A 1 5.10 4.54 -7.96
CA MET A 1 4.30 3.80 -6.97
C MET A 1 5.06 3.79 -5.67
N THR A 2 4.39 4.02 -4.55
CA THR A 2 4.97 3.92 -3.20
C THR A 2 4.99 2.46 -2.71
N ASN A 3 5.76 2.17 -1.66
CA ASN A 3 5.70 0.87 -0.97
C ASN A 3 4.29 0.55 -0.45
N ARG A 4 3.54 1.58 0.00
CA ARG A 4 2.16 1.40 0.47
C ARG A 4 1.23 1.00 -0.66
N GLU A 5 1.26 1.71 -1.78
CA GLU A 5 0.45 1.37 -2.96
C GLU A 5 0.76 -0.05 -3.45
N ALA A 6 2.04 -0.43 -3.49
CA ALA A 6 2.45 -1.78 -3.85
C ALA A 6 1.90 -2.84 -2.89
N TYR A 7 2.01 -2.60 -1.58
CA TYR A 7 1.43 -3.46 -0.56
C TYR A 7 -0.08 -3.61 -0.69
N VAL A 8 -0.82 -2.51 -0.93
CA VAL A 8 -2.27 -2.52 -1.15
C VAL A 8 -2.63 -3.34 -2.40
N PHE A 9 -1.94 -3.11 -3.53
CA PHE A 9 -2.17 -3.91 -4.75
C PHE A 9 -1.91 -5.40 -4.51
N GLY A 10 -0.84 -5.72 -3.80
CA GLY A 10 -0.54 -7.09 -3.40
C GLY A 10 -1.67 -7.68 -2.56
N TRP A 11 -2.11 -6.96 -1.54
CA TRP A 11 -3.19 -7.39 -0.65
C TRP A 11 -4.49 -7.67 -1.40
N VAL A 12 -4.91 -6.76 -2.31
CA VAL A 12 -6.06 -6.96 -3.19
C VAL A 12 -5.91 -8.23 -4.02
N PHE A 13 -4.76 -8.40 -4.67
CA PHE A 13 -4.49 -9.56 -5.53
C PHE A 13 -4.54 -10.87 -4.74
N GLY A 14 -3.88 -10.92 -3.58
CA GLY A 14 -3.87 -12.08 -2.70
C GLY A 14 -5.25 -12.40 -2.15
N ARG A 15 -6.01 -11.37 -1.75
CA ARG A 15 -7.34 -11.55 -1.19
C ARG A 15 -8.33 -12.07 -2.23
N LEU A 16 -8.29 -11.58 -3.46
CA LEU A 16 -9.08 -12.12 -4.55
C LEU A 16 -8.69 -13.57 -4.88
N ASN A 17 -7.39 -13.89 -4.92
CA ASN A 17 -6.93 -15.27 -5.13
C ASN A 17 -7.43 -16.24 -4.04
N ALA A 18 -7.48 -15.81 -2.77
CA ALA A 18 -8.03 -16.63 -1.70
C ALA A 18 -9.55 -16.86 -1.87
N ALA A 19 -10.29 -15.87 -2.37
CA ALA A 19 -11.72 -16.02 -2.65
C ALA A 19 -12.02 -16.88 -3.89
N ALA A 20 -11.11 -16.88 -4.86
CA ALA A 20 -11.25 -17.62 -6.11
C ALA A 20 -10.79 -19.08 -6.03
N TYR A 21 -10.14 -19.52 -4.95
CA TYR A 21 -9.61 -20.89 -4.87
C TYR A 21 -10.74 -21.93 -5.07
N PRO A 22 -10.54 -22.96 -5.93
CA PRO A 22 -9.29 -23.35 -6.59
C PRO A 22 -9.05 -22.74 -7.98
N GLN A 23 -9.88 -21.82 -8.45
CA GLN A 23 -9.67 -21.15 -9.74
C GLN A 23 -8.46 -20.20 -9.69
N GLU A 24 -7.63 -20.24 -10.73
CA GLU A 24 -6.53 -19.30 -10.92
C GLU A 24 -7.05 -18.00 -11.57
N ILE A 25 -6.66 -16.85 -11.02
CA ILE A 25 -7.06 -15.51 -11.50
C ILE A 25 -5.88 -14.54 -11.45
N GLY A 26 -5.89 -13.50 -12.28
CA GLY A 26 -4.89 -12.43 -12.26
C GLY A 26 -3.56 -12.75 -12.95
N GLY A 27 -3.34 -13.99 -13.38
CA GLY A 27 -2.21 -14.41 -14.21
C GLY A 27 -0.90 -14.63 -13.44
N ASP A 28 0.23 -14.35 -14.10
CA ASP A 28 1.57 -14.65 -13.57
C ASP A 28 1.92 -13.83 -12.32
N PHE A 29 2.28 -14.53 -11.24
CA PHE A 29 2.61 -13.94 -9.94
C PHE A 29 3.83 -12.99 -10.01
N THR A 30 4.86 -13.37 -10.75
CA THR A 30 6.11 -12.59 -10.83
C THR A 30 5.85 -11.29 -11.59
N LEU A 31 5.13 -11.37 -12.71
CA LEU A 31 4.71 -10.22 -13.47
C LEU A 31 3.76 -9.32 -12.67
N ALA A 32 2.91 -9.91 -11.80
CA ALA A 32 2.02 -9.15 -10.95
C ALA A 32 2.76 -8.26 -9.94
N ALA A 33 3.84 -8.77 -9.34
CA ALA A 33 4.71 -7.96 -8.48
C ALA A 33 5.46 -6.88 -9.27
N GLN A 34 5.88 -7.18 -10.52
CA GLN A 34 6.61 -6.25 -11.37
C GLN A 34 5.74 -5.13 -11.96
N ARG A 35 4.45 -5.42 -12.23
CA ARG A 35 3.47 -4.51 -12.87
C ARG A 35 2.11 -4.53 -12.13
N PRO A 36 2.04 -3.97 -10.90
CA PRO A 36 0.84 -4.09 -10.07
C PRO A 36 -0.41 -3.42 -10.63
N TYR A 37 -0.33 -2.33 -11.40
CA TYR A 37 -1.54 -1.70 -11.98
C TYR A 37 -2.18 -2.64 -13.02
N THR A 38 -1.36 -3.16 -13.92
CA THR A 38 -1.78 -4.10 -14.97
C THR A 38 -2.35 -5.38 -14.36
N ALA A 39 -1.69 -5.89 -13.32
CA ALA A 39 -2.13 -7.09 -12.63
C ALA A 39 -3.42 -6.88 -11.83
N SER A 40 -3.59 -5.72 -11.18
CA SER A 40 -4.82 -5.34 -10.48
C SER A 40 -6.00 -5.31 -11.43
N ALA A 41 -5.86 -4.67 -12.59
CA ALA A 41 -6.90 -4.64 -13.62
C ALA A 41 -7.32 -6.05 -14.06
N ARG A 42 -6.36 -6.97 -14.25
CA ARG A 42 -6.64 -8.36 -14.62
C ARG A 42 -7.37 -9.12 -13.52
N VAL A 43 -6.84 -9.12 -12.30
CA VAL A 43 -7.40 -9.93 -11.19
C VAL A 43 -8.79 -9.44 -10.78
N VAL A 44 -9.04 -8.13 -10.80
CA VAL A 44 -10.37 -7.55 -10.54
C VAL A 44 -11.36 -7.91 -11.65
N SER A 45 -10.93 -7.86 -12.92
CA SER A 45 -11.77 -8.27 -14.06
C SER A 45 -12.14 -9.75 -13.98
N ASP A 46 -11.19 -10.63 -13.64
CA ASP A 46 -11.44 -12.04 -13.42
C ASP A 46 -12.41 -12.28 -12.25
N ALA A 47 -12.23 -11.57 -11.13
CA ALA A 47 -13.10 -11.68 -9.98
C ALA A 47 -14.54 -11.23 -10.28
N HIS A 48 -14.72 -10.18 -11.09
CA HIS A 48 -16.03 -9.78 -11.60
C HIS A 48 -16.65 -10.85 -12.50
N ARG A 49 -15.87 -11.40 -13.45
CA ARG A 49 -16.33 -12.47 -14.36
C ARG A 49 -16.79 -13.71 -13.60
N LEU A 50 -16.14 -14.03 -12.48
CA LEU A 50 -16.51 -15.14 -11.60
C LEU A 50 -17.62 -14.78 -10.58
N GLY A 51 -18.07 -13.52 -10.54
CA GLY A 51 -19.13 -13.06 -9.63
C GLY A 51 -18.72 -13.05 -8.16
N LEU A 52 -17.42 -12.94 -7.86
CA LEU A 52 -16.85 -12.98 -6.50
C LEU A 52 -17.03 -11.66 -5.73
N LEU A 53 -16.99 -10.53 -6.44
CA LEU A 53 -17.09 -9.19 -5.86
C LEU A 53 -18.53 -8.90 -5.42
N LYS A 54 -18.88 -9.39 -4.23
CA LYS A 54 -20.16 -9.17 -3.56
C LYS A 54 -19.97 -9.02 -2.05
N GLY A 55 -20.92 -8.34 -1.40
CA GLY A 55 -20.99 -8.24 0.06
C GLY A 55 -19.70 -7.70 0.67
N ASP A 56 -19.19 -8.37 1.69
CA ASP A 56 -18.04 -7.90 2.45
C ASP A 56 -16.74 -7.87 1.64
N LEU A 57 -16.57 -8.81 0.70
CA LEU A 57 -15.37 -8.85 -0.14
C LEU A 57 -15.31 -7.64 -1.07
N ASP A 58 -16.42 -7.28 -1.71
CA ASP A 58 -16.50 -6.10 -2.59
C ASP A 58 -16.15 -4.82 -1.82
N ARG A 59 -16.75 -4.65 -0.63
CA ARG A 59 -16.45 -3.53 0.27
C ARG A 59 -14.96 -3.46 0.63
N GLN A 60 -14.36 -4.58 1.05
CA GLN A 60 -12.94 -4.63 1.41
C GLN A 60 -12.02 -4.27 0.23
N ILE A 61 -12.31 -4.79 -0.98
CA ILE A 61 -11.50 -4.49 -2.17
C ILE A 61 -11.68 -3.01 -2.57
N GLY A 62 -12.89 -2.47 -2.50
CA GLY A 62 -13.16 -1.06 -2.76
C GLY A 62 -12.43 -0.13 -1.79
N GLU A 63 -12.53 -0.39 -0.48
CA GLU A 63 -11.83 0.38 0.56
C GLU A 63 -10.31 0.34 0.36
N ALA A 64 -9.75 -0.83 0.05
CA ALA A 64 -8.33 -0.99 -0.24
C ALA A 64 -7.91 -0.15 -1.47
N LEU A 65 -8.64 -0.26 -2.58
CA LEU A 65 -8.30 0.45 -3.82
C LEU A 65 -8.46 1.98 -3.70
N CYS A 66 -9.28 2.48 -2.77
CA CYS A 66 -9.34 3.91 -2.45
C CYS A 66 -8.03 4.48 -1.88
N GLU A 67 -7.11 3.64 -1.39
CA GLU A 67 -5.78 4.10 -0.96
C GLU A 67 -4.82 4.38 -2.13
N ILE A 68 -5.16 3.93 -3.34
CA ILE A 68 -4.33 4.17 -4.52
C ILE A 68 -4.61 5.58 -5.05
N THR A 69 -3.73 6.52 -4.72
CA THR A 69 -3.87 7.93 -5.15
C THR A 69 -3.34 8.20 -6.55
N SER A 70 -2.37 7.41 -7.01
CA SER A 70 -1.75 7.59 -8.33
C SER A 70 -2.57 6.86 -9.40
N ILE A 71 -3.43 7.58 -10.12
CA ILE A 71 -4.30 7.00 -11.16
C ILE A 71 -3.59 6.74 -12.50
N ASP A 72 -2.44 7.40 -12.73
CA ASP A 72 -1.63 7.22 -13.94
C ASP A 72 -0.46 6.26 -13.66
N PRO A 73 -0.47 5.03 -14.20
CA PRO A 73 0.66 4.12 -14.06
C PRO A 73 1.86 4.67 -14.85
N PRO A 74 3.10 4.53 -14.32
CA PRO A 74 4.29 4.87 -15.10
C PRO A 74 4.40 3.92 -16.29
N MET A 75 4.55 4.46 -17.51
CA MET A 75 4.58 3.68 -18.75
C MET A 75 5.96 3.69 -19.41
N GLU A 76 6.34 2.58 -20.04
CA GLU A 76 7.54 2.42 -20.87
C GLU A 76 7.22 1.50 -22.06
N GLY A 77 7.43 2.00 -23.28
CA GLY A 77 7.12 1.22 -24.50
C GLY A 77 5.64 0.82 -24.63
N GLY A 78 4.71 1.63 -24.12
CA GLY A 78 3.27 1.35 -24.17
C GLY A 78 2.78 0.33 -23.14
N SER A 79 3.62 -0.05 -22.16
CA SER A 79 3.25 -0.95 -21.07
C SER A 79 3.70 -0.39 -19.72
N GLU A 80 3.08 -0.80 -18.62
CA GLU A 80 3.46 -0.33 -17.27
C GLU A 80 4.93 -0.65 -16.96
N LYS A 81 5.73 0.33 -16.58
CA LYS A 81 7.14 0.15 -16.25
C LYS A 81 7.33 -0.86 -15.10
N PHE A 82 8.41 -1.66 -15.20
CA PHE A 82 8.81 -2.54 -14.11
C PHE A 82 9.21 -1.76 -12.86
N GLN A 83 8.63 -2.11 -11.71
CA GLN A 83 8.97 -1.50 -10.43
C GLN A 83 10.30 -2.03 -9.88
N PRO A 84 11.04 -1.25 -9.07
CA PRO A 84 12.24 -1.73 -8.35
C PRO A 84 11.94 -2.91 -7.41
N LEU A 85 12.95 -3.75 -7.13
CA LEU A 85 12.79 -4.95 -6.27
C LEU A 85 12.24 -4.65 -4.87
N GLU A 86 12.59 -3.51 -4.29
CA GLU A 86 12.05 -3.09 -2.98
C GLU A 86 10.52 -2.94 -3.02
N ILE A 87 10.00 -2.26 -4.06
CA ILE A 87 8.56 -2.09 -4.28
C ILE A 87 7.89 -3.44 -4.55
N GLN A 88 8.54 -4.32 -5.31
CA GLN A 88 8.06 -5.68 -5.55
C GLN A 88 7.95 -6.49 -4.24
N GLY A 89 8.92 -6.32 -3.33
CA GLY A 89 8.89 -6.94 -2.00
C GLY A 89 7.70 -6.48 -1.16
N ALA A 90 7.40 -5.18 -1.16
CA ALA A 90 6.21 -4.64 -0.49
C ALA A 90 4.91 -5.25 -1.05
N TRP A 91 4.82 -5.39 -2.39
CA TRP A 91 3.71 -6.08 -3.04
C TRP A 91 3.58 -7.54 -2.58
N GLN A 92 4.68 -8.30 -2.53
CA GLN A 92 4.66 -9.70 -2.09
C GLN A 92 4.17 -9.84 -0.64
N MET A 93 4.61 -8.96 0.26
CA MET A 93 4.11 -8.93 1.65
C MET A 93 2.60 -8.68 1.70
N GLY A 94 2.10 -7.75 0.88
CA GLY A 94 0.67 -7.51 0.71
C GLY A 94 -0.06 -8.76 0.24
N TYR A 95 0.44 -9.40 -0.83
CA TYR A 95 -0.13 -10.63 -1.39
C TYR A 95 -0.32 -11.71 -0.36
N PHE A 96 0.72 -12.05 0.41
CA PHE A 96 0.61 -13.11 1.41
C PHE A 96 -0.30 -12.74 2.58
N ALA A 97 -0.37 -11.45 2.96
CA ALA A 97 -1.32 -10.98 3.96
C ALA A 97 -2.78 -11.13 3.48
N GLY A 98 -3.08 -10.67 2.25
CA GLY A 98 -4.41 -10.80 1.65
C GLY A 98 -4.81 -12.25 1.39
N LYS A 99 -3.88 -13.08 0.88
CA LYS A 99 -4.09 -14.52 0.67
C LYS A 99 -4.37 -15.26 1.97
N GLY A 100 -3.71 -14.86 3.05
CA GLY A 100 -4.00 -15.33 4.41
C GLY A 100 -5.30 -14.78 5.00
N THR A 101 -6.09 -14.03 4.24
CA THR A 101 -7.34 -13.37 4.67
C THR A 101 -7.19 -12.44 5.87
N ARG A 102 -5.97 -11.93 6.10
CA ARG A 102 -5.72 -10.93 7.14
C ARG A 102 -6.36 -9.61 6.72
N PRO A 103 -6.94 -8.83 7.64
CA PRO A 103 -7.35 -7.46 7.34
C PRO A 103 -6.21 -6.67 6.69
N LEU A 104 -6.54 -5.75 5.78
CA LEU A 104 -5.55 -4.83 5.24
C LEU A 104 -4.93 -4.07 6.42
N ALA A 105 -3.60 -4.17 6.57
CA ALA A 105 -2.91 -3.40 7.59
C ALA A 105 -3.25 -1.93 7.37
N SER A 106 -3.69 -1.21 8.41
CA SER A 106 -3.96 0.22 8.30
C SER A 106 -2.76 0.91 7.68
N ALA A 107 -2.97 1.93 6.85
CA ALA A 107 -1.88 2.80 6.41
C ALA A 107 -1.23 3.39 7.67
N GLU A 108 -0.17 2.75 8.15
CA GLU A 108 0.71 3.37 9.11
C GLU A 108 1.20 4.62 8.40
N PHE A 109 0.89 5.76 9.00
CA PHE A 109 1.32 7.03 8.49
C PHE A 109 2.86 7.00 8.53
N ASP A 110 3.47 6.81 7.35
CA ASP A 110 4.92 6.79 7.22
C ASP A 110 5.43 8.22 7.40
N ILE A 111 5.79 8.52 8.65
CA ILE A 111 6.26 9.83 9.09
C ILE A 111 7.48 10.24 8.27
N ALA A 112 8.38 9.30 7.96
CA ALA A 112 9.60 9.59 7.23
C ALA A 112 9.30 9.95 5.78
N ALA A 113 8.43 9.18 5.11
CA ALA A 113 8.01 9.47 3.75
C ALA A 113 7.26 10.80 3.68
N ALA A 114 6.29 11.04 4.56
CA ALA A 114 5.50 12.28 4.59
C ALA A 114 6.37 13.52 4.88
N ARG A 115 7.35 13.40 5.80
CA ARG A 115 8.32 14.46 6.07
C ARG A 115 9.18 14.77 4.85
N LYS A 116 9.73 13.74 4.20
CA LYS A 116 10.58 13.89 3.01
C LYS A 116 9.81 14.52 1.84
N ALA A 117 8.53 14.17 1.66
CA ALA A 117 7.67 14.78 0.64
C ALA A 117 7.51 16.30 0.83
N LYS A 118 7.54 16.78 2.09
CA LYS A 118 7.55 18.22 2.42
C LYS A 118 8.94 18.86 2.48
N ASN A 119 10.00 18.14 2.11
CA ASN A 119 11.40 18.59 2.17
C ASN A 119 11.86 19.05 3.56
N LEU A 120 11.27 18.51 4.63
CA LEU A 120 11.64 18.84 6.00
C LEU A 120 12.76 17.94 6.50
N THR A 121 13.66 18.46 7.35
CA THR A 121 14.58 17.63 8.14
C THR A 121 13.87 17.07 9.38
N GLN A 122 14.44 16.03 10.01
CA GLN A 122 13.89 15.51 11.27
C GLN A 122 13.84 16.59 12.36
N ALA A 123 14.83 17.50 12.40
CA ALA A 123 14.86 18.60 13.36
C ALA A 123 13.72 19.59 13.11
N GLN A 124 13.47 19.97 11.85
CA GLN A 124 12.37 20.88 11.51
C GLN A 124 11.00 20.29 11.84
N LEU A 125 10.81 18.98 11.62
CA LEU A 125 9.58 18.30 12.04
C LEU A 125 9.46 18.27 13.57
N ALA A 126 10.56 18.03 14.28
CA ALA A 126 10.60 18.01 15.73
C ALA A 126 10.21 19.39 16.32
N ASP A 127 10.75 20.47 15.76
CA ASP A 127 10.42 21.85 16.12
C ASP A 127 8.93 22.14 15.92
N ALA A 128 8.35 21.77 14.76
CA ALA A 128 6.92 21.94 14.49
C ALA A 128 6.03 21.09 15.43
N MET A 129 6.50 19.90 15.79
CA MET A 129 5.83 19.01 16.72
C MET A 129 5.96 19.48 18.18
N GLY A 130 6.98 20.26 18.52
CA GLY A 130 7.32 20.63 19.90
C GLY A 130 7.94 19.46 20.67
N VAL A 131 8.72 18.60 19.99
CA VAL A 131 9.38 17.42 20.57
C VAL A 131 10.88 17.43 20.24
N ASP A 132 11.65 16.54 20.87
CA ASP A 132 13.07 16.36 20.55
C ASP A 132 13.26 15.59 19.23
N GLN A 133 14.31 15.90 18.46
CA GLN A 133 14.63 15.23 17.20
C GLN A 133 14.78 13.71 17.36
N ALA A 134 15.31 13.22 18.49
CA ALA A 134 15.43 11.80 18.78
C ALA A 134 14.06 11.11 18.89
N VAL A 135 13.01 11.82 19.31
CA VAL A 135 11.63 11.31 19.33
C VAL A 135 11.15 11.05 17.90
N VAL A 136 11.32 12.02 17.01
CA VAL A 136 10.99 11.87 15.58
C VAL A 136 11.77 10.71 14.96
N SER A 137 13.07 10.60 15.25
CA SER A 137 13.91 9.49 14.78
C SER A 137 13.39 8.11 15.25
N ARG A 138 12.94 8.00 16.51
CA ARG A 138 12.35 6.76 17.06
C ARG A 138 11.00 6.43 16.43
N TRP A 139 10.19 7.43 16.11
CA TRP A 139 8.95 7.24 15.38
C TRP A 139 9.20 6.77 13.94
N GLU A 140 10.10 7.44 13.22
CA GLU A 140 10.46 7.09 11.83
C GLU A 140 11.12 5.72 11.71
N SER A 141 11.83 5.26 12.75
CA SER A 141 12.44 3.93 12.79
C SER A 141 11.54 2.83 13.36
N GLY A 142 10.31 3.17 13.77
CA GLY A 142 9.36 2.21 14.36
C GLY A 142 9.75 1.70 15.76
N LYS A 143 10.80 2.23 16.39
CA LYS A 143 11.21 1.85 17.75
C LYS A 143 10.20 2.26 18.80
N VAL A 144 9.45 3.32 18.53
CA VAL A 144 8.38 3.85 19.38
C VAL A 144 7.25 4.30 18.47
N SER A 145 6.01 3.96 18.80
CA SER A 145 4.84 4.50 18.09
C SER A 145 4.42 5.84 18.70
N PRO A 146 4.06 6.86 17.89
CA PRO A 146 3.41 8.06 18.40
C PRO A 146 2.09 7.70 19.09
N ASN A 147 1.76 8.41 20.16
CA ASN A 147 0.41 8.32 20.73
C ASN A 147 -0.62 8.97 19.79
N ALA A 148 -1.92 8.77 20.09
CA ALA A 148 -3.00 9.28 19.25
C ALA A 148 -2.94 10.80 18.99
N GLY A 149 -2.60 11.60 20.00
CA GLY A 149 -2.50 13.06 19.87
C GLY A 149 -1.35 13.49 18.95
N ASN A 150 -0.17 12.89 19.14
CA ASN A 150 0.99 13.13 18.28
C ASN A 150 0.74 12.66 16.84
N LEU A 151 0.07 11.52 16.66
CA LEU A 151 -0.28 11.01 15.35
C LEU A 151 -1.27 11.95 14.61
N ALA A 152 -2.25 12.50 15.32
CA ALA A 152 -3.17 13.47 14.73
C ALA A 152 -2.44 14.74 14.27
N LYS A 153 -1.58 15.30 15.12
CA LYS A 153 -0.77 16.49 14.79
C LYS A 153 0.22 16.21 13.64
N LEU A 154 0.83 15.03 13.62
CA LEU A 154 1.68 14.60 12.52
C LEU A 154 0.92 14.55 11.19
N LYS A 155 -0.30 13.99 11.19
CA LYS A 155 -1.17 13.95 10.01
C LYS A 155 -1.59 15.35 9.55
N GLU A 156 -1.85 16.27 10.46
CA GLU A 156 -2.16 17.67 10.12
C GLU A 156 -0.94 18.39 9.51
N LEU A 157 0.26 18.14 10.05
CA LEU A 157 1.49 18.79 9.59
C LEU A 157 2.05 18.19 8.29
N LEU A 158 1.92 16.88 8.07
CA LEU A 158 2.52 16.20 6.91
C LEU A 158 1.52 15.59 5.91
N GLY A 159 0.23 15.51 6.25
CA GLY A 159 -0.84 15.28 5.27
C GLY A 159 -1.00 16.44 4.31
#